data_AF-G3LPV9-F1
#
_entry.id   AF-G3LPV9-F1
#
_cell.length_a   1.000
_cell.length_b   1.000
_cell.length_c   1.000
_cell.angle_alpha   90.00
_cell.angle_beta   90.00
_cell.angle_gamma   90.00
#
_symmetry.space_group_name_H-M   'P 1'
#
loop_
_entity.id
_entity.type
_entity.pdbx_description
1 polymer ?
#
loop_
_entity_poly.entity_id
_entity_poly.type
_entity_poly.pdbx_seq_one_letter_code
_entity_poly.pdbx_strand_id
1 'polypeptide(L)'
;WFVAVLAVSFVLALYACEGFGKQLQLPWWGLLLACAIAFTFTLPIGVILATTNQQMGLNVISELIIGFLYPGKPLANVAFKTYGTVSMSQALYFVGDFKLGHYMKIPPRSMFLVQLVATIVASTVSFGSTWWLLSSVENICNTDKLPKSSPWTCPGDEVFYNASIIWGIIGPGRMFTSKGIYPGLN
;
A
#
# COMPACT_ATOMS: atom_id res chain seq x y z
N TRP A 1 -0.42 22.46 9.69
CA TRP A 1 -0.84 22.12 8.32
C TRP A 1 -0.73 20.62 8.10
N PHE A 2 0.44 20.02 8.36
CA PHE A 2 0.64 18.57 8.37
C PHE A 2 -0.36 17.81 9.27
N VAL A 3 -0.53 18.23 10.53
CA VAL A 3 -1.46 17.57 11.47
C VAL A 3 -2.92 17.66 10.99
N ALA A 4 -3.32 18.78 10.38
CA ALA A 4 -4.66 18.95 9.85
C ALA A 4 -4.92 18.01 8.66
N VAL A 5 -3.95 17.92 7.73
CA VAL A 5 -4.04 16.97 6.61
C VAL A 5 -4.01 15.52 7.08
N LEU A 6 -3.18 15.21 8.07
CA LEU A 6 -3.14 13.87 8.67
C LEU A 6 -4.48 13.50 9.31
N ALA A 7 -5.10 14.42 10.07
CA ALA A 7 -6.41 14.20 10.66
C ALA A 7 -7.49 13.99 9.59
N VAL A 8 -7.52 14.84 8.55
CA VAL A 8 -8.46 14.69 7.44
C VAL A 8 -8.25 13.37 6.69
N SER A 9 -7.02 13.01 6.35
CA SER A 9 -6.72 11.74 5.67
C SER A 9 -7.06 10.53 6.54
N PHE A 10 -6.87 10.62 7.85
CA PHE A 10 -7.21 9.54 8.78
C PHE A 10 -8.73 9.34 8.87
N VAL A 11 -9.52 10.42 8.94
CA VAL A 11 -10.98 10.36 8.92
C VAL A 11 -11.49 9.79 7.59
N LEU A 12 -10.91 10.21 6.46
CA LEU A 12 -11.26 9.67 5.15
C LEU A 12 -10.91 8.18 5.03
N ALA A 13 -9.78 7.74 5.59
CA ALA A 13 -9.39 6.33 5.62
C ALA A 13 -10.36 5.49 6.48
N LEU A 14 -10.76 6.00 7.66
CA LEU A 14 -11.78 5.36 8.50
C LEU A 14 -13.13 5.27 7.77
N TYR A 15 -13.53 6.34 7.10
CA TYR A 15 -14.77 6.36 6.31
C TYR A 15 -14.71 5.39 5.13
N ALA A 16 -13.56 5.27 4.45
CA ALA A 16 -13.38 4.29 3.39
C ALA A 16 -13.50 2.85 3.91
N CYS A 17 -12.95 2.55 5.09
CA CYS A 17 -13.01 1.22 5.69
C CYS A 17 -14.42 0.83 6.19
N GLU A 18 -15.16 1.74 6.83
CA GLU A 18 -16.45 1.42 7.46
C GLU A 18 -17.69 1.88 6.64
N GLY A 19 -17.57 2.93 5.83
CA GLY A 19 -18.70 3.62 5.18
C GLY A 19 -19.28 2.92 3.95
N PHE A 20 -18.47 2.18 3.17
CA PHE A 20 -18.91 1.47 1.96
C PHE A 20 -19.37 0.03 2.25
N GLY A 21 -20.22 -0.16 3.26
CA GLY A 21 -20.80 -1.47 3.58
C GLY A 21 -19.76 -2.55 3.95
N LYS A 22 -18.64 -2.16 4.55
CA LYS A 22 -17.52 -3.05 4.93
C LYS A 22 -16.93 -3.86 3.77
N GLN A 23 -17.00 -3.34 2.55
CA GLN A 23 -16.42 -3.99 1.36
C GLN A 23 -14.92 -4.28 1.53
N LEU A 24 -14.15 -3.36 2.13
CA LEU A 24 -12.72 -3.56 2.41
C LEU A 24 -12.44 -4.61 3.50
N GLN A 25 -13.45 -5.03 4.25
CA GLN A 25 -13.38 -6.03 5.34
C GLN A 25 -12.34 -5.76 6.44
N LEU A 26 -11.65 -4.62 6.40
CA LEU A 26 -10.68 -4.19 7.38
C LEU A 26 -11.41 -3.45 8.51
N PRO A 27 -11.35 -3.96 9.75
CA PRO A 27 -11.96 -3.29 10.89
C PRO A 27 -11.11 -2.10 11.36
N TRP A 28 -11.74 -1.13 12.04
CA TRP A 28 -11.08 0.11 12.51
C TRP A 28 -9.78 -0.09 13.29
N TRP A 29 -9.68 -1.14 14.13
CA TRP A 29 -8.45 -1.46 14.87
C TRP A 29 -7.29 -1.89 13.97
N GLY A 30 -7.60 -2.53 12.83
CA GLY A 30 -6.60 -2.89 11.83
C GLY A 30 -6.00 -1.65 11.16
N LEU A 31 -6.81 -0.62 10.90
CA LEU A 31 -6.30 0.66 10.39
C LEU A 31 -5.37 1.35 11.40
N LEU A 32 -5.76 1.40 12.67
CA LEU A 32 -4.92 1.97 13.73
C LEU A 32 -3.58 1.24 13.86
N LEU A 33 -3.61 -0.10 13.81
CA LEU A 33 -2.39 -0.90 13.85
C LEU A 33 -1.50 -0.64 12.63
N ALA A 34 -2.07 -0.53 11.42
CA ALA A 34 -1.32 -0.19 10.22
C ALA A 34 -0.64 1.19 10.34
N CYS A 35 -1.37 2.20 10.84
CA CYS A 35 -0.82 3.54 11.08
C CYS A 35 0.29 3.53 12.13
N ALA A 36 0.14 2.75 13.22
CA ALA A 36 1.16 2.63 14.25
C ALA A 36 2.45 1.99 13.73
N ILE A 37 2.33 0.92 12.93
CA ILE A 37 3.48 0.27 12.26
C ILE A 37 4.12 1.25 11.27
N ALA A 38 3.33 1.93 10.44
CA ALA A 38 3.87 2.92 9.53
C ALA A 38 4.68 3.98 10.29
N PHE A 39 4.14 4.53 11.38
CA PHE A 39 4.82 5.56 12.17
C PHE A 39 6.13 5.08 12.79
N THR A 40 6.15 3.89 13.40
CA THR A 40 7.36 3.36 14.05
C THR A 40 8.44 2.96 13.06
N PHE A 41 8.07 2.36 11.93
CA PHE A 41 9.02 1.90 10.94
C PHE A 41 9.46 2.96 9.92
N THR A 42 8.74 4.08 9.78
CA THR A 42 9.15 5.19 8.90
C THR A 42 10.53 5.72 9.28
N LEU A 43 10.81 5.88 10.58
CA LEU A 43 12.08 6.43 11.06
C LEU A 43 13.29 5.52 10.75
N PRO A 44 13.35 4.24 11.18
CA PRO A 44 14.50 3.39 10.91
C PRO A 44 14.71 3.16 9.40
N ILE A 45 13.63 3.01 8.64
CA ILE A 45 13.73 2.80 7.19
C ILE A 45 14.19 4.07 6.49
N GLY A 46 13.76 5.24 6.95
CA GLY A 46 14.26 6.51 6.45
C GLY A 46 15.77 6.67 6.66
N VAL A 47 16.30 6.25 7.81
CA VAL A 47 17.75 6.25 8.08
C VAL A 47 18.49 5.29 7.15
N ILE A 48 17.96 4.08 6.95
CA ILE A 48 18.56 3.09 6.06
C ILE A 48 18.53 3.56 4.61
N LEU A 49 17.41 4.11 4.14
CA LEU A 49 17.30 4.70 2.81
C LEU A 49 18.29 5.86 2.63
N ALA A 50 18.44 6.72 3.63
CA ALA A 50 19.36 7.85 3.56
C ALA A 50 20.85 7.44 3.49
N THR A 51 21.20 6.27 4.04
CA THR A 51 22.58 5.77 4.11
C THR A 51 22.95 4.82 2.99
N THR A 52 22.02 3.94 2.60
CA THR A 52 22.25 2.86 1.61
C THR A 52 21.62 3.16 0.25
N ASN A 53 20.72 4.15 0.17
CA ASN A 53 19.89 4.43 -0.99
C ASN A 53 19.05 3.22 -1.45
N GLN A 54 18.79 2.27 -0.55
CA GLN A 54 17.94 1.10 -0.79
C GLN A 54 16.64 1.23 0.00
N GLN A 55 15.50 1.09 -0.68
CA GLN A 55 14.19 1.10 -0.04
C GLN A 55 13.80 -0.32 0.35
N MET A 56 13.77 -0.60 1.65
CA MET A 56 13.36 -1.92 2.15
C MET A 56 11.85 -2.11 2.01
N GLY A 57 11.45 -3.19 1.32
CA GLY A 57 10.05 -3.57 1.16
C GLY A 57 9.48 -4.19 2.43
N LEU A 58 8.83 -3.40 3.28
CA LEU A 58 8.09 -3.90 4.45
C LEU A 58 6.81 -4.67 4.11
N ASN A 59 6.45 -4.73 2.83
CA ASN A 59 5.25 -5.38 2.33
C ASN A 59 5.00 -6.73 3.01
N VAL A 60 6.02 -7.61 3.04
CA VAL A 60 5.91 -8.97 3.58
C VAL A 60 5.68 -8.98 5.10
N ILE A 61 6.32 -8.09 5.85
CA ILE A 61 6.17 -8.02 7.32
C ILE A 61 4.76 -7.56 7.68
N SER A 62 4.26 -6.52 6.99
CA SER A 62 2.91 -6.03 7.22
C SER A 62 1.84 -7.07 6.88
N GLU A 63 2.04 -7.81 5.77
CA GLU A 63 1.16 -8.90 5.34
C GLU A 63 1.20 -10.08 6.32
N LEU A 64 2.36 -10.40 6.89
CA LEU A 64 2.51 -11.48 7.86
C LEU A 64 1.81 -11.15 9.20
N ILE A 65 1.94 -9.91 9.70
CA ILE A 65 1.29 -9.49 10.96
C ILE A 65 -0.24 -9.60 10.85
N ILE A 66 -0.84 -9.02 9.80
CA ILE A 66 -2.29 -9.08 9.63
C ILE A 66 -2.77 -10.47 9.23
N GLY A 67 -1.95 -11.24 8.50
CA GLY A 67 -2.25 -12.63 8.16
C GLY A 67 -2.34 -13.54 9.40
N PHE A 68 -1.57 -13.26 10.45
CA PHE A 68 -1.72 -13.95 11.75
C PHE A 68 -2.94 -13.46 12.54
N LEU A 69 -3.21 -12.16 12.51
CA LEU A 69 -4.19 -11.53 13.38
C LEU A 69 -5.63 -11.63 12.82
N TYR A 70 -5.76 -11.67 11.49
CA TYR A 70 -7.03 -11.69 10.78
C TYR A 70 -6.99 -12.56 9.50
N PRO A 71 -6.79 -13.88 9.65
CA PRO A 71 -6.69 -14.79 8.50
C PRO A 71 -8.02 -14.96 7.76
N GLY A 72 -7.93 -15.29 6.47
CA GLY A 72 -9.07 -15.65 5.62
C GLY A 72 -9.73 -14.48 4.88
N LYS A 73 -9.19 -13.25 5.02
CA LYS A 73 -9.72 -12.05 4.35
C LYS A 73 -8.64 -11.37 3.49
N PRO A 74 -8.58 -11.66 2.17
CA PRO A 74 -7.55 -11.13 1.28
C PRO A 74 -7.64 -9.61 1.15
N LEU A 75 -8.84 -9.07 1.08
CA LEU A 75 -9.07 -7.65 0.83
C LEU A 75 -8.67 -6.79 2.04
N ALA A 76 -8.86 -7.31 3.26
CA ALA A 76 -8.35 -6.71 4.48
C ALA A 76 -6.81 -6.69 4.51
N ASN A 77 -6.16 -7.77 4.06
CA ASN A 77 -4.70 -7.82 3.96
C ASN A 77 -4.16 -6.77 2.98
N VAL A 78 -4.76 -6.64 1.80
CA VAL A 78 -4.36 -5.63 0.80
C VAL A 78 -4.55 -4.20 1.32
N ALA A 79 -5.67 -3.93 2.01
CA ALA A 79 -5.91 -2.63 2.62
C ALA A 79 -4.87 -2.31 3.70
N PHE A 80 -4.60 -3.26 4.59
CA PHE A 80 -3.60 -3.12 5.66
C PHE A 80 -2.19 -2.86 5.10
N LYS A 81 -1.77 -3.64 4.09
CA LYS A 81 -0.50 -3.45 3.40
C LYS A 81 -0.40 -2.06 2.78
N THR A 82 -1.44 -1.62 2.09
CA THR A 82 -1.47 -0.30 1.45
C THR A 82 -1.34 0.82 2.49
N TYR A 83 -2.15 0.79 3.54
CA TYR A 83 -2.08 1.80 4.60
C TYR A 83 -0.78 1.77 5.40
N GLY A 84 -0.17 0.59 5.60
CA GLY A 84 1.08 0.46 6.32
C GLY A 84 2.30 0.83 5.48
N THR A 85 2.46 0.21 4.31
CA THR A 85 3.70 0.28 3.53
C THR A 85 3.70 1.42 2.50
N VAL A 86 2.58 1.66 1.81
CA VAL A 86 2.51 2.73 0.78
C VAL A 86 2.47 4.11 1.44
N SER A 87 1.79 4.25 2.58
CA SER A 87 1.83 5.49 3.37
C SER A 87 3.24 5.81 3.84
N MET A 88 4.01 4.80 4.27
CA MET A 88 5.40 4.98 4.67
C MET A 88 6.28 5.40 3.49
N SER A 89 6.17 4.74 2.32
CA SER A 89 6.97 5.11 1.15
C SER A 89 6.66 6.55 0.72
N GLN A 90 5.39 6.96 0.71
CA GLN A 90 5.01 8.34 0.44
C GLN A 90 5.57 9.32 1.48
N ALA A 91 5.60 8.97 2.76
CA ALA A 91 6.22 9.81 3.77
C ALA A 91 7.73 10.01 3.51
N LEU A 92 8.44 8.97 3.06
CA LEU A 92 9.87 9.07 2.72
C LEU A 92 10.11 9.96 1.49
N TYR A 93 9.31 9.81 0.43
CA TYR A 93 9.39 10.70 -0.74
C TYR A 93 9.11 12.15 -0.37
N PHE A 94 8.09 12.38 0.45
CA PHE A 94 7.73 13.71 0.93
C PHE A 94 8.85 14.38 1.75
N VAL A 95 9.55 13.62 2.60
CA VAL A 95 10.74 14.09 3.32
C VAL A 95 11.91 14.36 2.36
N GLY A 96 12.10 13.51 1.36
CA GLY A 96 13.12 13.71 0.31
C GLY A 96 12.93 15.01 -0.46
N ASP A 97 11.69 15.31 -0.84
CA ASP A 97 11.34 16.56 -1.51
C ASP A 97 11.55 17.78 -0.60
N PHE A 98 11.24 17.68 0.70
CA PHE A 98 11.54 18.78 1.63
C PHE A 98 13.03 19.05 1.75
N LYS A 99 13.85 17.99 1.72
CA LYS A 99 15.31 18.14 1.71
C LYS A 99 15.75 18.89 0.45
N LEU A 100 15.23 18.53 -0.72
CA LEU A 100 15.51 19.25 -1.97
C LEU A 100 15.03 20.70 -1.91
N GLY A 101 13.81 20.95 -1.42
CA GLY A 101 13.24 22.28 -1.25
C GLY A 101 14.07 23.17 -0.32
N HIS A 102 14.63 22.60 0.75
CA HIS A 102 15.57 23.29 1.64
C HIS A 102 16.86 23.69 0.90
N TYR A 103 17.42 22.81 0.06
CA TYR A 103 18.60 23.16 -0.76
C TYR A 103 18.31 24.27 -1.78
N MET A 104 17.11 24.30 -2.35
CA MET A 104 16.69 25.33 -3.31
C MET A 104 16.17 26.62 -2.65
N LYS A 105 16.21 26.71 -1.30
CA LYS A 105 15.71 27.85 -0.50
C LYS A 105 14.24 28.19 -0.73
N ILE A 106 13.42 27.21 -1.08
CA ILE A 106 11.99 27.44 -1.30
C ILE A 106 11.27 27.43 0.06
N PRO A 107 10.33 28.38 0.32
CA PRO A 107 9.59 28.38 1.56
C PRO A 107 8.79 27.08 1.75
N PRO A 108 8.81 26.47 2.95
CA PRO A 108 8.20 25.16 3.20
C PRO A 108 6.68 25.15 2.98
N ARG A 109 6.05 26.33 3.11
CA ARG A 109 4.61 26.54 2.89
C ARG A 109 4.20 26.31 1.44
N SER A 110 4.99 26.83 0.50
CA SER A 110 4.72 26.68 -0.93
C SER A 110 5.01 25.25 -1.40
N MET A 111 6.07 24.62 -0.88
CA MET A 111 6.37 23.21 -1.15
C MET A 111 5.22 22.29 -0.75
N PHE A 112 4.70 22.47 0.47
CA PHE A 112 3.58 21.70 0.97
C PHE A 112 2.33 21.79 0.07
N LEU A 113 1.97 23.00 -0.37
CA LEU A 113 0.81 23.21 -1.24
C LEU A 113 0.99 22.54 -2.60
N VAL A 114 2.17 22.69 -3.21
CA VAL A 114 2.46 22.07 -4.51
C VAL A 114 2.40 20.55 -4.41
N GLN A 115 2.99 19.96 -3.37
CA GLN A 115 2.94 18.50 -3.16
C GLN A 115 1.53 17.99 -2.94
N LEU A 116 0.70 18.71 -2.19
CA LEU A 116 -0.70 18.34 -1.95
C LEU A 116 -1.49 18.37 -3.26
N VAL A 117 -1.37 19.45 -4.04
CA VAL A 117 -2.03 19.57 -5.35
C VAL A 117 -1.54 18.50 -6.31
N ALA A 118 -0.22 18.27 -6.38
CA ALA A 118 0.35 17.24 -7.23
C ALA A 118 -0.15 15.85 -6.86
N THR A 119 -0.31 15.55 -5.56
CA THR A 119 -0.84 14.26 -5.08
C THR A 119 -2.31 14.07 -5.51
N ILE A 120 -3.13 15.12 -5.42
CA ILE A 120 -4.53 15.06 -5.86
C ILE A 120 -4.61 14.85 -7.38
N VAL A 121 -3.81 15.58 -8.15
CA VAL A 121 -3.79 15.45 -9.63
C VAL A 121 -3.29 14.06 -10.02
N ALA A 122 -2.18 13.60 -9.45
CA ALA A 122 -1.62 12.29 -9.75
C ALA A 122 -2.60 11.16 -9.41
N SER A 123 -3.19 11.17 -8.21
CA SER A 123 -4.17 10.16 -7.82
C SER A 123 -5.41 10.14 -8.72
N THR A 124 -5.93 11.30 -9.12
CA THR A 124 -7.10 11.39 -10.01
C THR A 124 -6.77 10.87 -11.41
N VAL A 125 -5.63 11.27 -11.97
CA VAL A 125 -5.20 10.84 -13.31
C VAL A 125 -4.90 9.34 -13.33
N SER A 126 -4.18 8.83 -12.32
CA SER A 126 -3.90 7.39 -12.21
C SER A 126 -5.17 6.56 -12.04
N PHE A 127 -6.10 7.00 -11.18
CA PHE A 127 -7.38 6.30 -11.03
C PHE A 127 -8.20 6.32 -12.32
N GLY A 128 -8.28 7.49 -12.97
CA GLY A 128 -9.02 7.66 -14.22
C GLY A 128 -8.43 6.83 -15.37
N SER A 129 -7.10 6.77 -15.49
CA SER A 129 -6.45 5.96 -16.52
C SER A 129 -6.65 4.47 -16.28
N THR A 130 -6.52 3.99 -15.04
CA THR A 130 -6.80 2.60 -14.70
C THR A 130 -8.26 2.24 -14.97
N TRP A 131 -9.20 3.11 -14.59
CA TRP A 131 -10.63 2.89 -14.83
C TRP A 131 -10.96 2.82 -16.33
N TRP A 132 -10.40 3.75 -17.11
CA TRP A 132 -10.58 3.79 -18.56
C TRP A 132 -10.03 2.53 -19.23
N LEU A 133 -8.83 2.10 -18.82
CA LEU A 133 -8.16 0.95 -19.37
C LEU A 133 -8.92 -0.36 -19.06
N LEU A 134 -9.38 -0.53 -17.82
CA LEU A 134 -10.20 -1.67 -17.40
C LEU A 134 -11.56 -1.72 -18.10
N SER A 135 -12.15 -0.58 -18.42
CA SER A 135 -13.46 -0.51 -19.10
C SER A 135 -13.36 -0.68 -20.62
N SER A 136 -12.22 -0.34 -21.22
CA SER A 136 -12.05 -0.35 -22.68
C SER A 136 -11.49 -1.68 -23.21
N VAL A 137 -10.69 -2.39 -22.40
CA VAL A 137 -10.05 -3.65 -22.80
C VAL A 137 -10.55 -4.79 -21.91
N GLU A 138 -11.45 -5.62 -22.45
CA GLU A 138 -11.93 -6.80 -21.73
C GLU A 138 -10.77 -7.78 -21.45
N ASN A 139 -10.70 -8.24 -20.20
CA ASN A 139 -9.71 -9.21 -19.72
C ASN A 139 -8.24 -8.77 -19.85
N ILE A 140 -7.92 -7.47 -19.75
CA ILE A 140 -6.56 -6.92 -20.00
C ILE A 140 -5.38 -7.66 -19.32
N CYS A 141 -5.62 -8.32 -18.18
CA CYS A 141 -4.59 -9.08 -17.46
C CYS A 141 -4.57 -10.58 -17.75
N ASN A 142 -5.44 -11.12 -18.61
CA ASN A 142 -5.50 -12.55 -18.93
C ASN A 142 -4.90 -12.82 -20.31
N THR A 143 -3.63 -13.18 -20.35
CA THR A 143 -2.86 -13.42 -21.58
C THR A 143 -3.49 -14.46 -22.53
N ASP A 144 -4.33 -15.37 -22.03
CA ASP A 144 -4.98 -16.41 -22.84
C ASP A 144 -6.20 -15.88 -23.61
N LYS A 145 -6.83 -14.82 -23.11
CA LYS A 145 -8.01 -14.20 -23.71
C LYS A 145 -7.68 -13.00 -24.59
N LEU A 146 -6.45 -12.51 -24.54
CA LEU A 146 -5.98 -11.45 -25.44
C LEU A 146 -5.45 -12.03 -26.76
N PRO A 147 -5.53 -11.26 -27.86
CA PRO A 147 -4.86 -11.64 -29.10
C PRO A 147 -3.35 -11.77 -28.84
N LYS A 148 -2.71 -12.79 -29.44
CA LYS A 148 -1.28 -13.12 -29.25
C LYS A 148 -0.29 -11.98 -29.55
N SER A 149 -0.74 -10.92 -30.21
CA SER A 149 0.02 -9.70 -30.54
C SER A 149 -0.21 -8.54 -29.56
N SER A 150 -1.01 -8.73 -28.50
CA SER A 150 -1.27 -7.70 -27.50
C SER A 150 -0.03 -7.48 -26.60
N PRO A 151 0.41 -6.23 -26.41
CA PRO A 151 1.52 -5.92 -25.49
C PRO A 151 1.08 -5.89 -24.01
N TRP A 152 -0.23 -6.01 -23.72
CA TRP A 152 -0.75 -5.86 -22.37
C TRP A 152 -0.42 -7.07 -21.50
N THR A 153 0.34 -6.82 -20.44
CA THR A 153 0.66 -7.78 -19.37
C THR A 153 0.53 -7.04 -18.03
N CYS A 154 -0.06 -7.68 -17.00
CA CYS A 154 -0.24 -7.09 -15.67
C CYS A 154 0.61 -7.80 -14.58
N PRO A 155 1.95 -7.90 -14.75
CA PRO A 155 2.78 -8.68 -13.83
C PRO A 155 2.76 -8.12 -12.41
N GLY A 156 2.67 -6.79 -12.26
CA GLY A 156 2.59 -6.14 -10.95
C GLY A 156 1.30 -6.52 -10.21
N ASP A 157 0.15 -6.36 -10.86
CA ASP A 157 -1.15 -6.63 -10.26
C ASP A 157 -1.34 -8.12 -9.92
N GLU A 158 -0.83 -9.03 -10.77
CA GLU A 158 -0.82 -10.46 -10.49
C GLU A 158 0.01 -10.80 -9.26
N VAL A 159 1.20 -10.20 -9.10
CA VAL A 159 2.02 -10.41 -7.91
C VAL A 159 1.32 -9.88 -6.65
N PHE A 160 0.70 -8.70 -6.72
CA PHE A 160 -0.08 -8.15 -5.61
C PHE A 160 -1.28 -9.05 -5.25
N TYR A 161 -1.97 -9.58 -6.26
CA TYR A 161 -3.09 -10.50 -6.06
C TYR A 161 -2.64 -11.83 -5.45
N ASN A 162 -1.60 -12.47 -6.01
CA ASN A 162 -1.05 -13.72 -5.50
C ASN A 162 -0.52 -13.56 -4.06
N ALA A 163 0.16 -12.46 -3.75
CA ALA A 163 0.59 -12.14 -2.39
C ALA A 163 -0.60 -12.02 -1.42
N SER A 164 -1.71 -11.41 -1.86
CA SER A 164 -2.92 -11.32 -1.03
C SER A 164 -3.55 -12.68 -0.71
N ILE A 165 -3.47 -13.64 -1.63
CA ILE A 165 -3.94 -15.02 -1.42
C ILE A 165 -3.01 -15.75 -0.45
N ILE A 166 -1.71 -15.68 -0.69
CA ILE A 166 -0.70 -16.37 0.12
C ILE A 166 -0.75 -15.88 1.57
N TRP A 167 -0.66 -14.58 1.79
CA TRP A 167 -0.55 -14.02 3.13
C TRP A 167 -1.90 -13.73 3.79
N GLY A 168 -2.95 -13.47 3.01
CA GLY A 168 -4.28 -13.14 3.52
C GLY A 168 -5.22 -14.34 3.65
N ILE A 169 -5.38 -15.16 2.60
CA ILE A 169 -6.32 -16.30 2.60
C ILE A 169 -5.72 -17.51 3.31
N ILE A 170 -4.53 -17.96 2.89
CA ILE A 170 -3.87 -19.12 3.49
C ILE A 170 -3.37 -18.74 4.89
N GLY A 171 -2.71 -17.58 4.97
CA GLY A 171 -2.18 -17.04 6.19
C GLY A 171 -0.91 -17.78 6.65
N PRO A 172 0.00 -17.07 7.35
CA PRO A 172 1.26 -17.65 7.81
C PRO A 172 1.06 -18.80 8.82
N GLY A 173 -0.06 -18.84 9.55
CA GLY A 173 -0.39 -19.93 10.48
C GLY A 173 -0.68 -21.29 9.83
N ARG A 174 -0.93 -21.36 8.51
CA ARG A 174 -0.98 -22.62 7.75
C ARG A 174 0.27 -22.89 6.94
N MET A 175 1.19 -21.93 6.81
CA MET A 175 2.46 -22.13 6.11
C MET A 175 3.62 -22.47 7.05
N PHE A 176 3.71 -21.79 8.20
CA PHE A 176 4.87 -21.80 9.11
C PHE A 176 4.52 -22.24 10.55
N THR A 177 3.42 -22.96 10.73
CA THR A 177 3.00 -23.47 12.05
C THR A 177 2.61 -24.93 11.92
N SER A 178 2.53 -25.65 13.04
CA SER A 178 2.25 -27.10 13.14
C SER A 178 1.02 -27.59 12.35
N LYS A 179 0.09 -26.69 11.97
CA LYS A 179 -1.08 -26.99 11.10
C LYS A 179 -0.78 -26.92 9.59
N GLY A 180 0.49 -26.74 9.21
CA GLY A 180 0.91 -26.60 7.82
C GLY A 180 1.13 -27.92 7.11
N ILE A 181 0.96 -27.88 5.78
CA ILE A 181 1.08 -29.05 4.89
C ILE A 181 2.53 -29.56 4.81
N TYR A 182 3.51 -28.71 5.18
CA TYR A 182 4.93 -29.03 5.17
C TYR A 182 5.52 -29.08 6.58
N PRO A 183 5.35 -30.19 7.32
CA PRO A 183 5.88 -30.34 8.67
C PRO A 183 7.42 -30.35 8.74
N GLY A 184 8.13 -30.56 7.62
CA GLY A 184 9.60 -30.53 7.57
C GLY A 184 10.22 -29.13 7.41
N LEU A 185 9.40 -28.08 7.27
CA LEU A 185 9.81 -26.67 7.23
C LEU A 185 9.48 -25.92 8.54
N ASN A 186 8.83 -26.59 9.50
CA ASN A 186 8.60 -26.12 10.87
C ASN A 186 9.72 -26.63 11.79
#